data_AF-A0A538DAI2-F1
#
_entry.id   AF-A0A538DAI2-F1
#
_cell.length_a   1.000
_cell.length_b   1.000
_cell.length_c   1.000
_cell.angle_alpha   90.00
_cell.angle_beta   90.00
_cell.angle_gamma   90.00
#
_symmetry.space_group_name_H-M   'P 1'
#
loop_
_entity.id
_entity.type
_entity.pdbx_description
1 polymer ?
#
loop_
_entity_poly.entity_id
_entity_poly.type
_entity_poly.pdbx_seq_one_letter_code
_entity_poly.pdbx_strand_id
1 'polypeptide(L)'
;MLPQTPPLAPKVAGPLPISPRFFRRVSNRERVLVGMDVDGTPNSVTGIQTVRLNRLGDYVFAIAAPVVSVVPGPGTQSQPGQRTNQILWQGFSPGRRVLSSRADLRIDDSAPFLPVKTHLESRAGRTTVVIENITGVEASSYTGNVEPTSLAQVLGRIRSAIKRNVSAEGLNVELRGRQTPIEMMVAAPLRVTGVVDAGAGPRRFSGLLDGIRRPSLRVTVPGTDRPAVTFTVRTAAVPDNVTADQTARTRLAGTIGLELTYARERQYDQFLASPDTTGHSSTTYVYATARRPTAATPVESSGSSDNMIGWIALAVLLAAGLPVAAVVWARS
;
A
#
# COMPACT_ATOMS: atom_id res chain seq x y z
N MET A 1 10.14 12.64 -11.76
CA MET A 1 8.76 12.10 -11.81
C MET A 1 8.56 11.17 -10.63
N LEU A 2 7.51 11.37 -9.83
CA LEU A 2 7.20 10.43 -8.77
C LEU A 2 6.73 9.10 -9.38
N PRO A 3 7.11 7.95 -8.80
CA PRO A 3 6.54 6.68 -9.20
C PRO A 3 5.02 6.71 -8.99
N GLN A 4 4.22 6.49 -10.04
CA GLN A 4 2.77 6.24 -9.91
C GLN A 4 2.45 4.84 -9.35
N THR A 5 3.46 4.16 -8.82
CA THR A 5 3.36 2.83 -8.27
C THR A 5 2.81 2.89 -6.84
N PRO A 6 1.83 2.03 -6.49
CA PRO A 6 1.42 1.76 -5.12
C PRO A 6 2.61 1.70 -4.13
N PRO A 7 2.45 2.06 -2.85
CA PRO A 7 3.53 1.98 -1.85
C PRO A 7 4.11 0.56 -1.79
N LEU A 8 3.26 -0.46 -1.83
CA LEU A 8 3.68 -1.86 -1.88
C LEU A 8 3.84 -2.41 -3.30
N ALA A 9 3.89 -1.53 -4.31
CA ALA A 9 4.16 -1.98 -5.66
C ALA A 9 5.53 -2.67 -5.68
N PRO A 10 5.62 -3.79 -6.40
CA PRO A 10 6.76 -4.65 -6.25
C PRO A 10 7.99 -4.13 -6.98
N LYS A 11 9.17 -4.46 -6.45
CA LYS A 11 10.32 -4.84 -7.27
C LYS A 11 10.06 -6.26 -7.81
N VAL A 12 9.17 -6.45 -8.77
CA VAL A 12 8.99 -7.77 -9.41
C VAL A 12 9.90 -7.84 -10.63
N ALA A 13 10.74 -8.87 -10.67
CA ALA A 13 11.36 -9.34 -11.89
C ALA A 13 10.29 -10.04 -12.73
N GLY A 14 9.83 -9.39 -13.80
CA GLY A 14 8.95 -9.99 -14.81
C GLY A 14 7.65 -9.23 -15.07
N PRO A 15 7.08 -9.34 -16.28
CA PRO A 15 5.83 -8.67 -16.63
C PRO A 15 4.67 -9.25 -15.81
N LEU A 16 3.91 -8.37 -15.14
CA LEU A 16 2.63 -8.73 -14.56
C LEU A 16 1.69 -9.17 -15.69
N PRO A 17 0.90 -10.25 -15.54
CA PRO A 17 -0.14 -10.57 -16.50
C PRO A 17 -1.19 -9.45 -16.47
N ILE A 18 -1.11 -8.55 -17.45
CA ILE A 18 -2.12 -7.55 -17.72
C ILE A 18 -3.35 -8.32 -18.20
N SER A 19 -4.49 -8.17 -17.52
CA SER A 19 -5.79 -8.57 -18.07
C SER A 19 -6.44 -7.34 -18.69
N PRO A 20 -6.24 -7.07 -20.00
CA PRO A 20 -6.68 -5.82 -20.64
C PRO A 20 -8.20 -5.62 -20.73
N ARG A 21 -9.03 -6.55 -20.20
CA ARG A 21 -10.49 -6.54 -20.40
C ARG A 21 -11.29 -5.78 -19.33
N PHE A 22 -10.68 -5.41 -18.20
CA PHE A 22 -11.39 -4.82 -17.05
C PHE A 22 -11.08 -3.33 -16.74
N PHE A 23 -10.29 -2.64 -17.58
CA PHE A 23 -9.95 -1.23 -17.37
C PHE A 23 -11.17 -0.32 -17.11
N ARG A 24 -11.04 0.58 -16.13
CA ARG A 24 -12.00 1.59 -15.69
C ARG A 24 -13.35 1.08 -15.18
N ARG A 25 -13.46 -0.21 -14.86
CA ARG A 25 -14.71 -0.86 -14.42
C ARG A 25 -14.55 -1.75 -13.20
N VAL A 26 -13.39 -1.62 -12.56
CA VAL A 26 -13.09 -2.26 -11.28
C VAL A 26 -13.06 -1.17 -10.22
N SER A 27 -13.75 -1.41 -9.11
CA SER A 27 -13.60 -0.58 -7.91
C SER A 27 -12.86 -1.36 -6.86
N ASN A 28 -11.85 -0.75 -6.26
CA ASN A 28 -11.07 -1.34 -5.18
C ASN A 28 -11.35 -0.62 -3.86
N ARG A 29 -11.50 -1.39 -2.78
CA ARG A 29 -11.64 -0.85 -1.44
C ARG A 29 -10.79 -1.65 -0.47
N GLU A 30 -10.00 -0.93 0.32
CA GLU A 30 -9.05 -1.52 1.23
C GLU A 30 -9.28 -1.05 2.66
N ARG A 31 -9.05 -1.98 3.59
CA ARG A 31 -8.93 -1.69 5.01
C ARG A 31 -7.64 -2.34 5.51
N VAL A 32 -6.67 -1.52 5.88
CA VAL A 32 -5.37 -1.96 6.39
C VAL A 32 -5.42 -1.89 7.90
N LEU A 33 -5.35 -3.03 8.57
CA LEU A 33 -5.31 -3.13 10.03
C LEU A 33 -3.85 -3.15 10.46
N VAL A 34 -3.46 -2.23 11.34
CA VAL A 34 -2.12 -2.10 11.88
C VAL A 34 -2.19 -2.31 13.39
N GLY A 35 -1.64 -3.42 13.86
CA GLY A 35 -1.36 -3.59 15.28
C GLY A 35 -0.08 -2.85 15.63
N MET A 36 -0.10 -2.09 16.71
CA MET A 36 1.06 -1.38 17.23
C MET A 36 1.39 -1.87 18.63
N ASP A 37 2.67 -1.99 18.92
CA ASP A 37 3.15 -2.10 20.29
C ASP A 37 2.84 -0.80 21.06
N VAL A 38 3.03 -0.86 22.37
CA VAL A 38 2.70 0.24 23.30
C VAL A 38 3.54 1.51 23.08
N ASP A 39 4.67 1.42 22.38
CA ASP A 39 5.51 2.54 21.98
C ASP A 39 5.07 3.17 20.65
N GLY A 40 4.12 2.55 19.94
CA GLY A 40 3.66 2.97 18.62
C GLY A 40 4.33 2.21 17.46
N THR A 41 5.25 1.28 17.74
CA THR A 41 5.93 0.48 16.72
C THR A 41 4.96 -0.54 16.09
N PRO A 42 4.77 -0.58 14.76
CA PRO A 42 3.94 -1.59 14.11
C PRO A 42 4.45 -3.01 14.38
N ASN A 43 3.57 -3.91 14.82
CA ASN A 43 3.88 -5.32 15.10
C ASN A 43 3.09 -6.30 14.23
N SER A 44 2.07 -5.82 13.51
CA SER A 44 1.27 -6.61 12.57
C SER A 44 0.63 -5.69 11.53
N VAL A 45 0.53 -6.18 10.28
CA VAL A 45 -0.19 -5.50 9.20
C VAL A 45 -1.05 -6.53 8.47
N THR A 46 -2.36 -6.31 8.46
CA THR A 46 -3.31 -7.13 7.72
C THR A 46 -4.05 -6.26 6.70
N GLY A 47 -3.99 -6.61 5.43
CA GLY A 47 -4.78 -5.98 4.38
C GLY A 47 -6.10 -6.73 4.14
N ILE A 48 -7.23 -6.05 4.24
CA ILE A 48 -8.52 -6.53 3.73
C ILE A 48 -8.81 -5.80 2.44
N GLN A 49 -8.78 -6.51 1.31
CA GLN A 49 -9.06 -5.95 -0.01
C GLN A 49 -10.44 -6.43 -0.49
N THR A 50 -11.19 -5.55 -1.13
CA THR A 50 -12.44 -5.88 -1.82
C THR A 50 -12.42 -5.26 -3.21
N VAL A 51 -12.36 -6.12 -4.23
CA VAL A 51 -12.40 -5.76 -5.64
C VAL A 51 -13.78 -6.09 -6.18
N ARG A 52 -14.48 -5.10 -6.74
CA ARG A 52 -15.76 -5.33 -7.44
C ARG A 52 -15.56 -5.27 -8.94
N LEU A 53 -15.93 -6.34 -9.62
CA LEU A 53 -15.96 -6.45 -11.06
C LEU A 53 -17.39 -6.14 -11.54
N ASN A 54 -17.51 -5.28 -12.55
CA ASN A 54 -18.81 -4.88 -13.12
C ASN A 54 -18.89 -5.19 -14.62
N ARG A 55 -18.23 -6.25 -15.08
CA ARG A 55 -18.26 -6.70 -16.48
C ARG A 55 -18.31 -8.21 -16.59
N LEU A 56 -18.90 -8.69 -17.67
CA LEU A 56 -18.86 -10.07 -18.11
C LEU A 56 -17.46 -10.44 -18.62
N GLY A 57 -16.95 -11.60 -18.23
CA GLY A 57 -15.75 -12.19 -18.84
C GLY A 57 -14.77 -12.80 -17.85
N ASP A 58 -13.76 -13.47 -18.40
CA ASP A 58 -12.67 -14.08 -17.65
C ASP A 58 -11.73 -13.02 -17.08
N TYR A 59 -11.35 -13.18 -15.81
CA TYR A 59 -10.37 -12.36 -15.11
C TYR A 59 -9.20 -13.20 -14.63
N VAL A 60 -8.00 -12.60 -14.72
CA VAL A 60 -6.79 -13.06 -14.01
C VAL A 60 -6.07 -11.83 -13.47
N PHE A 61 -5.94 -11.73 -12.15
CA PHE A 61 -5.22 -10.64 -11.49
C PHE A 61 -4.12 -11.20 -10.60
N ALA A 62 -2.90 -10.71 -10.77
CA ALA A 62 -1.80 -10.94 -9.86
C ALA A 62 -1.55 -9.63 -9.09
N ILE A 63 -2.02 -9.57 -7.84
CA ILE A 63 -1.89 -8.41 -6.97
C ILE A 63 -0.63 -8.60 -6.15
N ALA A 64 0.39 -7.79 -6.43
CA ALA A 64 1.62 -7.81 -5.67
C ALA A 64 1.39 -7.33 -4.23
N ALA A 65 1.90 -8.12 -3.28
CA ALA A 65 1.78 -7.86 -1.84
C ALA A 65 2.75 -8.77 -1.08
N PRO A 66 3.48 -8.27 -0.07
CA PRO A 66 4.40 -9.09 0.74
C PRO A 66 3.63 -10.00 1.71
N VAL A 67 2.82 -10.92 1.17
CA VAL A 67 1.90 -11.77 1.93
C VAL A 67 2.62 -12.90 2.65
N VAL A 68 2.23 -13.12 3.90
CA VAL A 68 2.54 -14.33 4.69
C VAL A 68 1.44 -15.36 4.50
N SER A 69 0.19 -14.90 4.60
CA SER A 69 -1.01 -15.74 4.45
C SER A 69 -2.08 -14.95 3.68
N VAL A 70 -2.90 -15.65 2.93
CA VAL A 70 -4.07 -15.08 2.25
C VAL A 70 -5.26 -16.01 2.45
N VAL A 71 -6.35 -15.47 2.98
CA VAL A 71 -7.61 -16.19 3.17
C VAL A 71 -8.77 -15.44 2.52
N PRO A 72 -9.89 -16.12 2.22
CA PRO A 72 -11.13 -15.49 1.80
C PRO A 72 -11.53 -14.33 2.73
N GLY A 73 -11.79 -13.17 2.14
CA GLY A 73 -12.35 -12.03 2.84
C GLY A 73 -13.88 -12.07 2.88
N PRO A 74 -14.52 -11.20 3.68
CA PRO A 74 -15.98 -11.18 3.83
C PRO A 74 -16.71 -11.02 2.49
N GLY A 75 -17.69 -11.89 2.22
CA GLY A 75 -18.56 -11.79 1.04
C GLY A 75 -17.87 -12.07 -0.30
N THR A 76 -16.67 -12.64 -0.31
CA THR A 76 -16.02 -13.03 -1.57
C THR A 76 -16.81 -14.11 -2.30
N GLN A 77 -16.84 -14.01 -3.63
CA GLN A 77 -17.51 -14.96 -4.53
C GLN A 77 -16.49 -15.81 -5.31
N SER A 78 -15.23 -15.76 -4.90
CA SER A 78 -14.11 -16.52 -5.46
C SER A 78 -13.12 -16.80 -4.35
N GLN A 79 -12.42 -17.93 -4.42
CA GLN A 79 -11.30 -18.23 -3.54
C GLN A 79 -10.06 -17.44 -4.02
N PRO A 80 -9.36 -16.70 -3.15
CA PRO A 80 -8.06 -16.14 -3.50
C PRO A 80 -7.00 -17.24 -3.53
N GLY A 81 -6.11 -17.17 -4.50
CA GLY A 81 -4.85 -17.92 -4.50
C GLY A 81 -3.74 -17.13 -3.81
N GLN A 82 -2.78 -17.84 -3.24
CA GLN A 82 -1.54 -17.26 -2.72
C GLN A 82 -0.35 -17.71 -3.58
N ARG A 83 0.49 -16.76 -3.95
CA ARG A 83 1.82 -17.00 -4.52
C ARG A 83 2.86 -16.20 -3.73
N THR A 84 4.13 -16.51 -3.90
CA THR A 84 5.22 -15.73 -3.29
C THR A 84 5.06 -14.25 -3.66
N ASN A 85 4.87 -13.39 -2.65
CA ASN A 85 4.66 -11.95 -2.79
C ASN A 85 3.44 -11.54 -3.64
N GLN A 86 2.42 -12.41 -3.80
CA GLN A 86 1.26 -12.11 -4.64
C GLN A 86 -0.04 -12.76 -4.14
N ILE A 87 -1.14 -12.04 -4.31
CA ILE A 87 -2.52 -12.54 -4.25
C ILE A 87 -2.98 -12.80 -5.68
N LEU A 88 -3.43 -14.02 -5.97
CA LEU A 88 -3.92 -14.41 -7.29
C LEU A 88 -5.45 -14.49 -7.29
N TRP A 89 -6.07 -13.84 -8.26
CA TRP A 89 -7.47 -14.00 -8.59
C TRP A 89 -7.61 -14.57 -9.99
N GLN A 90 -8.41 -15.62 -10.17
CA GLN A 90 -8.72 -16.16 -11.49
C GLN A 90 -10.16 -16.70 -11.53
N GLY A 91 -10.82 -16.56 -12.68
CA GLY A 91 -12.15 -17.12 -12.92
C GLY A 91 -12.97 -16.29 -13.90
N PHE A 92 -14.30 -16.48 -13.87
CA PHE A 92 -15.24 -15.80 -14.76
C PHE A 92 -16.21 -14.90 -13.98
N SER A 93 -16.39 -13.66 -14.41
CA SER A 93 -17.40 -12.75 -13.86
C SER A 93 -18.67 -12.82 -14.72
N PRO A 94 -19.86 -13.15 -14.17
CA PRO A 94 -21.13 -13.19 -14.89
C PRO A 94 -21.75 -11.80 -15.08
N GLY A 95 -20.94 -10.75 -15.23
CA GLY A 95 -21.40 -9.36 -15.30
C GLY A 95 -21.16 -8.57 -14.00
N ARG A 96 -21.27 -9.22 -12.84
CA ARG A 96 -20.92 -8.66 -11.53
C ARG A 96 -20.23 -9.72 -10.67
N ARG A 97 -19.14 -9.34 -10.00
CA ARG A 97 -18.47 -10.22 -9.04
C ARG A 97 -17.78 -9.45 -7.93
N VAL A 98 -17.81 -9.98 -6.71
CA VAL A 98 -17.06 -9.47 -5.56
C VAL A 98 -15.93 -10.43 -5.25
N LEU A 99 -14.70 -9.92 -5.26
CA LEU A 99 -13.50 -10.64 -4.84
C LEU A 99 -13.01 -9.98 -3.56
N SER A 100 -12.87 -10.73 -2.48
CA SER A 100 -12.33 -10.20 -1.23
C SER A 100 -11.33 -11.15 -0.61
N SER A 101 -10.22 -10.60 -0.14
CA SER A 101 -9.18 -11.32 0.59
C SER A 101 -8.88 -10.61 1.91
N ARG A 102 -8.49 -11.41 2.89
CA ARG A 102 -7.75 -10.96 4.08
C ARG A 102 -6.34 -11.52 3.95
N ALA A 103 -5.35 -10.64 3.91
CA ALA A 103 -3.96 -11.00 3.74
C ALA A 103 -3.13 -10.48 4.92
N ASP A 104 -2.44 -11.37 5.62
CA ASP A 104 -1.44 -10.96 6.61
C ASP A 104 -0.13 -10.66 5.87
N LEU A 105 0.46 -9.49 6.14
CA LEU A 105 1.60 -8.98 5.42
C LEU A 105 2.87 -9.05 6.28
N ARG A 106 4.02 -9.26 5.63
CA ARG A 106 5.33 -9.19 6.30
C ARG A 106 5.55 -7.77 6.81
N ILE A 107 5.85 -7.66 8.10
CA ILE A 107 5.96 -6.38 8.80
C ILE A 107 7.11 -5.53 8.26
N ASP A 108 8.28 -6.13 8.06
CA ASP A 108 9.49 -5.43 7.61
C ASP A 108 9.33 -4.83 6.20
N ASP A 109 8.58 -5.50 5.34
CA ASP A 109 8.29 -5.03 3.99
C ASP A 109 7.14 -4.01 3.95
N SER A 110 6.24 -4.02 4.94
CA SER A 110 4.99 -3.25 4.89
C SER A 110 5.04 -1.98 5.74
N ALA A 111 5.68 -2.04 6.91
CA ALA A 111 5.73 -0.94 7.87
C ALA A 111 6.32 0.37 7.30
N PRO A 112 7.39 0.34 6.47
CA PRO A 112 7.95 1.56 5.87
C PRO A 112 6.98 2.31 4.96
N PHE A 113 5.94 1.64 4.47
CA PHE A 113 4.96 2.19 3.52
C PHE A 113 3.65 2.60 4.17
N LEU A 114 3.54 2.50 5.50
CA LEU A 114 2.38 3.01 6.24
C LEU A 114 2.35 4.56 6.16
N PRO A 115 1.16 5.18 6.10
CA PRO A 115 1.05 6.63 5.92
C PRO A 115 1.41 7.44 7.16
N VAL A 116 1.38 6.83 8.34
CA VAL A 116 1.72 7.51 9.61
C VAL A 116 2.66 6.70 10.47
N LYS A 117 3.48 7.41 11.25
CA LYS A 117 4.19 6.89 12.41
C LYS A 117 3.51 7.36 13.69
N THR A 118 3.57 6.53 14.72
CA THR A 118 3.08 6.88 16.05
C THR A 118 4.21 6.69 17.04
N HIS A 119 4.35 7.62 17.97
CA HIS A 119 5.25 7.48 19.11
C HIS A 119 4.66 8.13 20.35
N LEU A 120 5.17 7.73 21.51
CA LEU A 120 4.80 8.30 22.79
C LEU A 120 5.90 9.20 23.33
N GLU A 121 5.50 10.36 23.84
CA GLU A 121 6.38 11.25 24.59
C GLU A 121 5.85 11.39 26.03
N SER A 122 6.64 11.00 27.02
CA SER A 122 6.29 11.11 28.44
C SER A 122 7.02 12.31 29.06
N ARG A 123 6.28 13.25 29.65
CA ARG A 123 6.85 14.43 30.33
C ARG A 123 5.98 14.85 31.51
N ALA A 124 6.61 14.99 32.69
CA ALA A 124 6.00 15.57 33.89
C ALA A 124 4.60 15.01 34.23
N GLY A 125 4.48 13.67 34.29
CA GLY A 125 3.23 13.01 34.64
C GLY A 125 2.16 13.04 33.54
N ARG A 126 2.54 13.35 32.31
CA ARG A 126 1.67 13.33 31.13
C ARG A 126 2.30 12.50 30.02
N THR A 127 1.47 11.75 29.31
CA THR A 127 1.85 11.03 28.10
C THR A 127 1.22 11.74 26.90
N THR A 128 2.01 12.02 25.88
CA THR A 128 1.55 12.61 24.60
C THR A 128 1.70 11.57 23.51
N VAL A 129 0.57 11.20 22.89
CA VAL A 129 0.56 10.41 21.67
C VAL A 129 0.82 11.36 20.50
N VAL A 130 1.86 11.09 19.73
CA VAL A 130 2.20 11.85 18.52
C VAL A 130 1.93 10.97 17.32
N ILE A 131 1.11 11.47 16.39
CA ILE A 131 0.79 10.81 15.12
C ILE A 131 1.34 11.70 14.01
N GLU A 132 2.32 11.19 13.27
CA GLU A 132 3.05 11.92 12.24
C GLU A 132 2.73 11.39 10.85
N ASN A 133 2.40 12.29 9.93
CA ASN A 133 2.27 12.01 8.50
C ASN A 133 3.66 11.87 7.88
N ILE A 134 4.01 10.65 7.47
CA ILE A 134 5.32 10.33 6.87
C ILE A 134 5.23 10.14 5.36
N THR A 135 4.14 10.60 4.73
CA THR A 135 3.96 10.49 3.29
C THR A 135 4.76 11.53 2.50
N GLY A 136 5.34 12.53 3.19
CA GLY A 136 6.14 13.58 2.58
C GLY A 136 7.36 13.05 1.84
N VAL A 137 7.55 13.52 0.61
CA VAL A 137 8.72 13.26 -0.23
C VAL A 137 9.16 14.53 -0.92
N GLU A 138 10.46 14.66 -1.11
CA GLU A 138 11.03 15.67 -1.99
C GLU A 138 10.86 15.21 -3.44
N ALA A 139 10.36 16.10 -4.28
CA ALA A 139 10.13 15.85 -5.69
C ALA A 139 10.70 17.00 -6.52
N SER A 140 11.47 16.63 -7.55
CA SER A 140 11.92 17.60 -8.53
C SER A 140 10.77 17.99 -9.46
N SER A 141 10.61 19.29 -9.63
CA SER A 141 9.67 19.95 -10.53
C SER A 141 10.42 21.00 -11.35
N TYR A 142 9.72 21.73 -12.20
CA TYR A 142 10.31 22.76 -13.04
C TYR A 142 9.43 23.98 -13.10
N THR A 143 10.07 25.12 -13.28
CA THR A 143 9.41 26.38 -13.61
C THR A 143 9.86 26.85 -14.98
N GLY A 144 8.97 27.53 -15.70
CA GLY A 144 9.23 27.96 -17.07
C GLY A 144 8.09 28.78 -17.62
N ASN A 145 8.30 29.34 -18.81
CA ASN A 145 7.21 29.98 -19.53
C ASN A 145 6.38 28.90 -20.21
N VAL A 146 5.07 29.06 -20.15
CA VAL A 146 4.11 28.08 -20.65
C VAL A 146 2.93 28.82 -21.26
N GLU A 147 2.36 28.24 -22.31
CA GLU A 147 1.17 28.82 -22.93
C GLU A 147 0.00 28.80 -21.92
N PRO A 148 -0.60 29.96 -21.58
CA PRO A 148 -1.63 30.04 -20.54
C PRO A 148 -2.86 29.18 -20.81
N THR A 149 -3.29 29.08 -22.07
CA THR A 149 -4.45 28.27 -22.47
C THR A 149 -4.20 26.78 -22.27
N SER A 150 -3.05 26.28 -22.72
CA SER A 150 -2.64 24.89 -22.54
C SER A 150 -2.50 24.52 -21.05
N LEU A 151 -1.91 25.41 -20.24
CA LEU A 151 -1.83 25.21 -18.79
C LEU A 151 -3.23 25.17 -18.14
N ALA A 152 -4.13 26.08 -18.52
CA ALA A 152 -5.49 26.11 -17.99
C ALA A 152 -6.27 24.83 -18.33
N GLN A 153 -6.10 24.28 -19.53
CA GLN A 153 -6.71 23.01 -19.93
C GLN A 153 -6.18 21.84 -19.09
N VAL A 154 -4.87 21.76 -18.87
CA VAL A 154 -4.27 20.72 -18.03
C VAL A 154 -4.73 20.83 -16.58
N LEU A 155 -4.72 22.03 -16.01
CA LEU A 155 -5.26 22.27 -14.67
C LEU A 155 -6.73 21.85 -14.56
N GLY A 156 -7.56 22.17 -15.57
CA GLY A 156 -8.95 21.73 -15.63
C GLY A 156 -9.11 20.21 -15.65
N ARG A 157 -8.25 19.50 -16.40
CA ARG A 157 -8.23 18.04 -16.44
C ARG A 157 -7.83 17.43 -15.10
N ILE A 158 -6.80 17.97 -14.42
CA ILE A 158 -6.37 17.54 -13.09
C ILE A 158 -7.50 17.71 -12.09
N ARG A 159 -8.09 18.91 -12.00
CA ARG A 159 -9.26 19.19 -11.14
C ARG A 159 -10.41 18.23 -11.39
N SER A 160 -10.67 17.95 -12.66
CA SER A 160 -11.72 17.02 -13.05
C SER A 160 -11.41 15.57 -12.67
N ALA A 161 -10.13 15.16 -12.72
CA ALA A 161 -9.68 13.84 -12.28
C ALA A 161 -9.79 13.69 -10.76
N ILE A 162 -9.36 14.70 -9.99
CA ILE A 162 -9.51 14.80 -8.53
C ILE A 162 -10.99 14.66 -8.15
N LYS A 163 -11.87 15.46 -8.77
CA LYS A 163 -13.32 15.42 -8.49
C LYS A 163 -13.94 14.04 -8.75
N ARG A 164 -13.40 13.28 -9.71
CA ARG A 164 -13.87 11.93 -10.07
C ARG A 164 -13.14 10.81 -9.32
N ASN A 165 -12.10 11.10 -8.53
CA ASN A 165 -11.21 10.10 -7.93
C ASN A 165 -10.71 9.05 -8.95
N VAL A 166 -10.15 9.54 -10.06
CA VAL A 166 -9.51 8.73 -11.11
C VAL A 166 -8.13 9.29 -11.44
N SER A 167 -7.25 8.49 -12.04
CA SER A 167 -5.93 8.99 -12.50
C SER A 167 -6.08 10.06 -13.59
N ALA A 168 -5.19 11.05 -13.58
CA ALA A 168 -5.10 12.04 -14.64
C ALA A 168 -4.07 11.54 -15.68
N GLU A 169 -4.55 10.97 -16.79
CA GLU A 169 -3.68 10.41 -17.84
C GLU A 169 -3.38 11.42 -18.94
N GLY A 170 -2.20 11.29 -19.57
CA GLY A 170 -1.89 11.95 -20.84
C GLY A 170 -1.84 13.48 -20.77
N LEU A 171 -1.41 14.04 -19.65
CA LEU A 171 -1.23 15.47 -19.49
C LEU A 171 0.14 15.87 -20.05
N ASN A 172 0.12 16.60 -21.14
CA ASN A 172 1.32 17.20 -21.73
C ASN A 172 1.11 18.70 -21.86
N VAL A 173 2.11 19.47 -21.47
CA VAL A 173 2.17 20.90 -21.75
C VAL A 173 3.52 21.21 -22.36
N GLU A 174 3.50 21.99 -23.44
CA GLU A 174 4.73 22.45 -24.07
C GLU A 174 5.32 23.62 -23.27
N LEU A 175 6.59 23.46 -22.87
CA LEU A 175 7.34 24.49 -22.16
C LEU A 175 8.13 25.32 -23.16
N ARG A 176 8.06 26.65 -23.04
CA ARG A 176 8.78 27.58 -23.91
C ARG A 176 10.02 28.13 -23.21
N GLY A 177 11.17 28.02 -23.88
CA GLY A 177 12.43 28.59 -23.41
C GLY A 177 13.07 27.80 -22.26
N ARG A 178 13.94 28.48 -21.49
CA ARG A 178 14.74 27.85 -20.44
C ARG A 178 13.86 27.38 -19.28
N GLN A 179 14.03 26.12 -18.90
CA GLN A 179 13.42 25.53 -17.72
C GLN A 179 14.38 25.66 -16.54
N THR A 180 13.83 25.99 -15.37
CA THR A 180 14.58 26.03 -14.12
C THR A 180 14.05 24.93 -13.20
N PRO A 181 14.86 23.90 -12.88
CA PRO A 181 14.46 22.89 -11.91
C PRO A 181 14.24 23.54 -10.55
N ILE A 182 13.24 23.04 -9.83
CA ILE A 182 12.96 23.39 -8.44
C ILE A 182 12.69 22.12 -7.66
N GLU A 183 13.11 22.10 -6.40
CA GLU A 183 12.70 21.05 -5.47
C GLU A 183 11.40 21.48 -4.77
N MET A 184 10.49 20.53 -4.59
CA MET A 184 9.27 20.76 -3.85
C MET A 184 8.89 19.57 -2.97
N MET A 185 8.43 19.88 -1.76
CA MET A 185 7.90 18.86 -0.86
C MET A 185 6.45 18.56 -1.22
N VAL A 186 6.12 17.27 -1.34
CA VAL A 186 4.76 16.80 -1.62
C VAL A 186 4.40 15.65 -0.68
N ALA A 187 3.19 15.68 -0.14
CA ALA A 187 2.69 14.68 0.80
C ALA A 187 1.24 14.34 0.46
N ALA A 188 0.76 13.17 0.85
CA ALA A 188 -0.66 12.86 0.83
C ALA A 188 -1.32 13.52 2.05
N PRO A 189 -2.34 14.37 1.89
CA PRO A 189 -3.09 14.90 3.02
C PRO A 189 -3.87 13.76 3.71
N LEU A 190 -3.83 13.71 5.04
CA LEU A 190 -4.44 12.64 5.82
C LEU A 190 -5.44 13.19 6.83
N ARG A 191 -6.63 12.61 6.90
CA ARG A 191 -7.57 12.80 7.99
C ARG A 191 -7.40 11.69 9.02
N VAL A 192 -7.12 12.09 10.25
CA VAL A 192 -6.99 11.20 11.41
C VAL A 192 -8.17 11.40 12.35
N THR A 193 -8.76 10.30 12.80
CA THR A 193 -9.85 10.29 13.80
C THR A 193 -9.65 9.11 14.73
N GLY A 194 -9.73 9.31 16.04
CA GLY A 194 -9.49 8.23 16.97
C GLY A 194 -9.83 8.54 18.42
N VAL A 195 -9.43 7.60 19.26
CA VAL A 195 -9.61 7.61 20.70
C VAL A 195 -8.30 7.20 21.35
N VAL A 196 -7.95 7.88 22.44
CA VAL A 196 -6.87 7.48 23.34
C VAL A 196 -7.49 7.20 24.71
N ASP A 197 -7.15 6.07 25.31
CA ASP A 197 -7.60 5.67 26.64
C ASP A 197 -6.39 5.48 27.56
N ALA A 198 -6.33 6.29 28.61
CA ALA A 198 -5.27 6.31 29.62
C ALA A 198 -5.78 5.89 31.01
N GLY A 199 -6.91 5.18 31.08
CA GLY A 199 -7.51 4.74 32.36
C GLY A 199 -8.41 5.77 33.04
N ALA A 200 -8.21 7.08 32.78
CA ALA A 200 -9.10 8.16 33.21
C ALA A 200 -10.36 8.32 32.31
N GLY A 201 -10.51 7.45 31.31
CA GLY A 201 -11.58 7.45 30.34
C GLY A 201 -11.13 7.80 28.91
N PRO A 202 -11.90 7.39 27.89
CA PRO A 202 -11.54 7.56 26.49
C PRO A 202 -11.64 9.04 26.05
N ARG A 203 -10.54 9.59 25.54
CA ARG A 203 -10.48 10.92 24.93
C ARG A 203 -10.49 10.81 23.41
N ARG A 204 -11.50 11.41 22.77
CA ARG A 204 -11.59 11.48 21.30
C ARG A 204 -10.67 12.56 20.75
N PHE A 205 -10.14 12.32 19.55
CA PHE A 205 -9.36 13.29 18.80
C PHE A 205 -9.64 13.20 17.29
N SER A 206 -9.42 14.31 16.59
CA SER A 206 -9.40 14.36 15.14
C SER A 206 -8.45 15.46 14.66
N GLY A 207 -7.81 15.24 13.51
CA GLY A 207 -6.94 16.21 12.89
C GLY A 207 -6.81 15.99 11.38
N LEU A 208 -6.40 17.05 10.68
CA LEU A 208 -5.94 17.00 9.29
C LEU A 208 -4.43 17.18 9.30
N LEU A 209 -3.71 16.21 8.74
CA LEU A 209 -2.26 16.22 8.57
C LEU A 209 -1.93 16.42 7.10
N ASP A 210 -1.57 17.64 6.69
CA ASP A 210 -1.23 17.93 5.29
C ASP A 210 0.19 17.48 4.91
N GLY A 211 0.98 17.00 5.88
CA GLY A 211 2.34 16.49 5.69
C GLY A 211 3.40 17.57 5.42
N ILE A 212 3.01 18.85 5.36
CA ILE A 212 3.93 19.96 5.08
C ILE A 212 3.86 21.01 6.18
N ARG A 213 2.69 21.60 6.44
CA ARG A 213 2.49 22.63 7.47
C ARG A 213 1.99 22.04 8.78
N ARG A 214 1.25 20.93 8.70
CA ARG A 214 0.71 20.17 9.83
C ARG A 214 1.16 18.71 9.68
N PRO A 215 2.45 18.42 9.92
CA PRO A 215 2.97 17.07 9.77
C PRO A 215 2.50 16.15 10.90
N SER A 216 2.14 16.67 12.07
CA SER A 216 1.78 15.84 13.22
C SER A 216 0.56 16.32 14.00
N LEU A 217 -0.11 15.36 14.65
CA LEU A 217 -1.16 15.57 15.63
C LEU A 217 -0.66 15.08 16.98
N ARG A 218 -0.83 15.91 18.02
CA ARG A 218 -0.37 15.61 19.38
C ARG A 218 -1.58 15.53 20.30
N VAL A 219 -1.73 14.42 21.01
CA VAL A 219 -2.82 14.19 21.95
C VAL A 219 -2.24 13.90 23.32
N THR A 220 -2.36 14.86 24.22
CA THR A 220 -1.85 14.72 25.59
C THR A 220 -2.94 14.17 26.52
N VAL A 221 -2.59 13.17 27.31
CA VAL A 221 -3.43 12.57 28.34
C VAL A 221 -2.72 12.64 29.70
N PRO A 222 -3.46 12.77 30.81
CA PRO A 222 -2.88 12.68 32.14
C PRO A 222 -2.36 11.27 32.41
N GLY A 223 -1.34 11.15 33.26
CA GLY A 223 -0.73 9.88 33.63
C GLY A 223 0.57 9.58 32.90
N THR A 224 1.37 8.69 33.48
CA THR A 224 2.58 8.12 32.88
C THR A 224 2.35 6.76 32.25
N ASP A 225 1.13 6.24 32.38
CA ASP A 225 0.76 4.94 31.84
C ASP A 225 0.78 4.97 30.31
N ARG A 226 0.92 3.77 29.73
CA ARG A 226 0.96 3.55 28.29
C ARG A 226 -0.48 3.49 27.76
N PRO A 227 -0.99 4.56 27.14
CA PRO A 227 -2.40 4.60 26.79
C PRO A 227 -2.71 3.63 25.64
N ALA A 228 -3.88 3.01 25.69
CA ALA A 228 -4.41 2.29 24.55
C ALA A 228 -4.91 3.29 23.51
N VAL A 229 -4.41 3.20 22.28
CA VAL A 229 -4.80 4.10 21.20
C VAL A 229 -5.49 3.31 20.11
N THR A 230 -6.61 3.82 19.60
CA THR A 230 -7.25 3.30 18.38
C THR A 230 -7.62 4.47 17.49
N PHE A 231 -7.18 4.45 16.24
CA PHE A 231 -7.49 5.52 15.30
C PHE A 231 -7.57 5.02 13.87
N THR A 232 -8.24 5.81 13.05
CA THR A 232 -8.40 5.59 11.62
C THR A 232 -7.72 6.71 10.86
N VAL A 233 -7.04 6.36 9.79
CA VAL A 233 -6.42 7.29 8.85
C VAL A 233 -7.00 7.04 7.46
N ARG A 234 -7.38 8.13 6.80
CA ARG A 234 -7.83 8.15 5.41
C ARG A 234 -7.15 9.30 4.68
N THR A 235 -6.97 9.17 3.38
CA THR A 235 -6.63 10.32 2.53
C THR A 235 -7.71 11.40 2.67
N ALA A 236 -7.28 12.65 2.62
CA ALA A 236 -8.13 13.83 2.66
C ALA A 236 -8.06 14.55 1.32
N ALA A 237 -9.05 15.42 1.06
CA ALA A 237 -9.09 16.19 -0.17
C ALA A 237 -7.80 16.99 -0.38
N VAL A 238 -7.27 16.91 -1.60
CA VAL A 238 -6.08 17.64 -2.01
C VAL A 238 -6.38 19.15 -2.05
N PRO A 239 -5.60 19.99 -1.34
CA PRO A 239 -5.81 21.44 -1.39
C PRO A 239 -5.41 22.00 -2.76
N ASP A 240 -6.34 22.66 -3.43
CA ASP A 240 -6.11 23.35 -4.69
C ASP A 240 -5.71 24.81 -4.43
N ASN A 241 -4.41 25.07 -4.41
CA ASN A 241 -3.83 26.40 -4.19
C ASN A 241 -3.49 27.13 -5.50
N VAL A 242 -3.96 26.63 -6.65
CA VAL A 242 -3.64 27.19 -7.97
C VAL A 242 -4.70 28.18 -8.40
N THR A 243 -4.34 29.45 -8.48
CA THR A 243 -5.29 30.55 -8.74
C THR A 243 -4.98 31.25 -10.06
N ALA A 244 -5.97 31.98 -10.59
CA ALA A 244 -5.86 32.60 -11.92
C ALA A 244 -4.98 33.87 -11.93
N ASP A 245 -4.82 34.52 -10.77
CA ASP A 245 -3.99 35.70 -10.52
C ASP A 245 -2.49 35.39 -10.40
N GLN A 246 -2.12 34.12 -10.29
CA GLN A 246 -0.73 33.69 -10.28
C GLN A 246 -0.05 33.93 -11.64
N THR A 247 1.24 34.31 -11.59
CA THR A 247 2.08 34.36 -12.79
C THR A 247 2.10 33.00 -13.49
N ALA A 248 2.29 32.95 -14.81
CA ALA A 248 2.37 31.69 -15.56
C ALA A 248 3.40 30.71 -14.95
N ARG A 249 4.53 31.24 -14.46
CA ARG A 249 5.58 30.48 -13.79
C ARG A 249 5.12 29.88 -12.46
N THR A 250 4.53 30.70 -11.58
CA THR A 250 4.01 30.25 -10.28
C THR A 250 2.86 29.26 -10.47
N ARG A 251 2.00 29.51 -11.46
CA ARG A 251 0.84 28.68 -11.78
C ARG A 251 1.26 27.31 -12.32
N LEU A 252 2.32 27.24 -13.14
CA LEU A 252 2.90 25.97 -13.58
C LEU A 252 3.42 25.17 -12.38
N ALA A 253 4.24 25.78 -11.53
CA ALA A 253 4.78 25.14 -10.32
C ALA A 253 3.66 24.63 -9.41
N GLY A 254 2.62 25.44 -9.19
CA GLY A 254 1.44 25.06 -8.42
C GLY A 254 0.64 23.94 -9.07
N THR A 255 0.51 23.92 -10.40
CA THR A 255 -0.18 22.86 -11.14
C THR A 255 0.56 21.52 -11.01
N ILE A 256 1.88 21.52 -11.14
CA ILE A 256 2.71 20.33 -10.92
C ILE A 256 2.60 19.88 -9.46
N GLY A 257 2.67 20.81 -8.49
CA GLY A 257 2.48 20.49 -7.08
C GLY A 257 1.13 19.84 -6.80
N LEU A 258 0.05 20.37 -7.37
CA LEU A 258 -1.30 19.80 -7.27
C LEU A 258 -1.37 18.37 -7.83
N GLU A 259 -0.79 18.15 -9.01
CA GLU A 259 -0.72 16.83 -9.64
C GLU A 259 0.07 15.82 -8.80
N LEU A 260 1.25 16.21 -8.32
CA LEU A 260 2.11 15.34 -7.51
C LEU A 260 1.49 15.02 -6.15
N THR A 261 0.86 15.99 -5.49
CA THR A 261 0.09 15.78 -4.25
C THR A 261 -1.07 14.80 -4.50
N TYR A 262 -1.80 14.95 -5.61
CA TYR A 262 -2.86 14.01 -5.98
C TYR A 262 -2.35 12.61 -6.32
N ALA A 263 -1.23 12.51 -7.03
CA ALA A 263 -0.58 11.23 -7.29
C ALA A 263 -0.17 10.54 -5.97
N ARG A 264 0.34 11.31 -5.01
CA ARG A 264 0.70 10.80 -3.67
C ARG A 264 -0.53 10.35 -2.88
N GLU A 265 -1.64 11.10 -2.91
CA GLU A 265 -2.92 10.67 -2.34
C GLU A 265 -3.36 9.32 -2.92
N ARG A 266 -3.43 9.24 -4.26
CA ARG A 266 -3.82 8.04 -5.01
C ARG A 266 -2.96 6.83 -4.69
N GLN A 267 -1.66 7.05 -4.48
CA GLN A 267 -0.73 6.02 -4.06
C GLN A 267 -1.18 5.41 -2.72
N TYR A 268 -1.50 6.22 -1.70
CA TYR A 268 -2.00 5.68 -0.41
C TYR A 268 -3.45 5.17 -0.46
N ASP A 269 -4.24 5.56 -1.46
CA ASP A 269 -5.54 4.94 -1.73
C ASP A 269 -5.46 3.59 -2.47
N GLN A 270 -4.26 3.14 -2.80
CA GLN A 270 -3.95 1.83 -3.39
C GLN A 270 -2.80 1.21 -2.60
N PHE A 271 -3.02 0.85 -1.33
CA PHE A 271 -1.94 0.32 -0.50
C PHE A 271 -1.46 -1.03 -1.03
N LEU A 272 -2.41 -1.93 -1.31
CA LEU A 272 -2.20 -3.09 -2.17
C LEU A 272 -2.42 -2.67 -3.62
N ALA A 273 -1.74 -3.36 -4.55
CA ALA A 273 -1.91 -3.06 -5.96
C ALA A 273 -3.37 -3.25 -6.39
N SER A 274 -3.93 -2.25 -7.07
CA SER A 274 -5.24 -2.35 -7.71
C SER A 274 -5.11 -3.06 -9.06
N PRO A 275 -5.99 -4.01 -9.41
CA PRO A 275 -6.11 -4.55 -10.76
C PRO A 275 -6.41 -3.50 -11.84
N ASP A 276 -6.96 -2.36 -11.43
CA ASP A 276 -7.21 -1.20 -12.28
C ASP A 276 -6.59 0.04 -11.62
N THR A 277 -5.38 0.38 -12.05
CA THR A 277 -4.61 1.52 -11.51
C THR A 277 -5.29 2.87 -11.76
N THR A 278 -6.12 2.92 -12.81
CA THR A 278 -6.84 4.12 -13.26
C THR A 278 -8.23 4.25 -12.62
N GLY A 279 -8.76 3.14 -12.11
CA GLY A 279 -10.08 3.03 -11.53
C GLY A 279 -10.23 3.68 -10.16
N HIS A 280 -11.42 3.55 -9.58
CA HIS A 280 -11.71 4.08 -8.24
C HIS A 280 -11.04 3.18 -7.21
N SER A 281 -10.26 3.77 -6.32
CA SER A 281 -9.68 3.09 -5.17
C SER A 281 -9.83 3.94 -3.91
N SER A 282 -9.89 3.27 -2.76
CA SER A 282 -9.87 3.95 -1.47
C SER A 282 -9.30 3.02 -0.41
N THR A 283 -8.44 3.55 0.46
CA THR A 283 -7.88 2.81 1.58
C THR A 283 -8.28 3.45 2.90
N THR A 284 -8.58 2.62 3.89
CA THR A 284 -8.74 3.06 5.28
C THR A 284 -7.75 2.31 6.15
N TYR A 285 -6.82 3.04 6.76
CA TYR A 285 -5.85 2.47 7.69
C TYR A 285 -6.42 2.55 9.10
N VAL A 286 -6.35 1.46 9.84
CA VAL A 286 -6.88 1.35 11.20
C VAL A 286 -5.75 0.91 12.10
N TYR A 287 -5.35 1.78 12.99
CA TYR A 287 -4.27 1.57 13.93
C TYR A 287 -4.86 1.27 15.29
N ALA A 288 -4.34 0.26 15.96
CA ALA A 288 -4.73 -0.08 17.33
C ALA A 288 -3.51 -0.56 18.12
N THR A 289 -3.41 -0.15 19.37
CA THR A 289 -2.48 -0.77 20.32
C THR A 289 -2.88 -2.24 20.51
N ALA A 290 -1.97 -3.16 20.20
CA ALA A 290 -2.20 -4.59 20.25
C ALA A 290 -0.98 -5.28 20.87
N ARG A 291 -1.22 -6.37 21.62
CA ARG A 291 -0.11 -7.21 22.10
C ARG A 291 0.56 -7.87 20.91
N ARG A 292 1.90 -7.88 20.90
CA ARG A 292 2.68 -8.63 19.91
C ARG A 292 2.22 -10.09 19.92
N PRO A 293 1.85 -10.66 18.75
CA PRO A 293 1.59 -12.09 18.67
C PRO A 293 2.84 -12.84 19.14
N THR A 294 2.73 -13.61 20.22
CA THR A 294 3.79 -14.54 20.60
C THR A 294 3.87 -15.56 19.46
N ALA A 295 5.02 -15.64 18.79
CA ALA A 295 5.25 -16.69 17.81
C ALA A 295 4.92 -18.02 18.48
N ALA A 296 4.00 -18.79 17.90
CA ALA A 296 3.76 -20.14 18.37
C ALA A 296 5.10 -20.85 18.39
N THR A 297 5.49 -21.38 19.55
CA THR A 297 6.65 -22.25 19.69
C THR A 297 6.56 -23.27 18.55
N PRO A 298 7.61 -23.47 17.74
CA PRO A 298 7.58 -24.53 16.75
C PRO A 298 7.18 -25.79 17.50
N VAL A 299 6.07 -26.42 17.09
CA VAL A 299 5.77 -27.76 17.55
C VAL A 299 6.99 -28.56 17.14
N GLU A 300 7.83 -28.93 18.11
CA GLU A 300 8.81 -29.97 17.90
C GLU A 300 8.01 -31.15 17.34
N SER A 301 8.16 -31.38 16.04
CA SER A 301 7.89 -32.69 15.51
C SER A 301 8.80 -33.60 16.32
N SER A 302 8.23 -34.31 17.29
CA SER A 302 8.79 -35.52 17.85
C SER A 302 8.86 -36.53 16.71
N GLY A 303 9.86 -36.30 15.85
CA GLY A 303 10.32 -37.25 14.86
C GLY A 303 10.86 -38.42 15.64
N SER A 304 9.98 -39.39 15.88
CA SER A 304 10.35 -40.76 16.20
C SER A 304 11.41 -41.17 15.18
N SER A 305 12.64 -41.23 15.69
CA SER A 305 13.79 -41.84 15.08
C SER A 305 13.47 -43.31 14.83
N ASP A 306 13.30 -43.73 13.58
CA ASP A 306 13.57 -45.13 13.24
C ASP A 306 13.74 -45.48 11.73
N ASN A 307 13.53 -44.55 10.80
CA ASN A 307 13.55 -44.94 9.36
C ASN A 307 14.76 -44.44 8.55
N MET A 308 15.73 -43.74 9.15
CA MET A 308 16.88 -43.19 8.41
C MET A 308 18.03 -44.20 8.18
N ILE A 309 18.12 -45.25 9.02
CA ILE A 309 19.11 -46.32 8.84
C ILE A 309 18.70 -47.26 7.67
N GLY A 310 17.40 -47.41 7.42
CA GLY A 310 16.88 -48.24 6.32
C GLY A 310 17.19 -47.69 4.91
N TRP A 311 17.20 -46.37 4.73
CA TRP A 311 17.45 -45.75 3.42
C TRP A 311 18.94 -45.70 3.05
N ILE A 312 19.84 -45.58 4.03
CA ILE A 312 21.30 -45.61 3.78
C ILE A 312 21.75 -47.02 3.40
N ALA A 313 21.16 -48.07 4.00
CA ALA A 313 21.43 -49.46 3.63
C ALA A 313 20.96 -49.80 2.20
N LEU A 314 19.83 -49.22 1.76
CA LEU A 314 19.31 -49.45 0.40
C LEU A 314 20.14 -48.72 -0.68
N ALA A 315 20.73 -47.56 -0.37
CA ALA A 315 21.61 -46.83 -1.29
C ALA A 315 22.97 -47.53 -1.49
N VAL A 316 23.51 -48.20 -0.47
CA VAL A 316 24.78 -48.95 -0.57
C VAL A 316 24.59 -50.28 -1.32
N LEU A 317 23.44 -50.93 -1.20
CA LEU A 317 23.12 -52.15 -1.96
C LEU A 317 22.83 -51.90 -3.44
N LEU A 318 22.31 -50.74 -3.82
CA LEU A 318 22.11 -50.36 -5.23
C LEU A 318 23.42 -49.90 -5.92
N ALA A 319 24.41 -49.42 -5.17
CA ALA A 319 25.71 -49.01 -5.72
C ALA A 319 26.68 -50.18 -5.98
N ALA A 320 26.43 -51.36 -5.41
CA ALA A 320 27.28 -52.56 -5.59
C ALA A 320 26.79 -53.52 -6.71
N GLY A 321 25.68 -53.21 -7.39
CA GLY A 321 24.99 -54.12 -8.30
C GLY A 321 25.00 -53.78 -9.79
N LEU A 322 25.76 -52.77 -10.26
CA LEU A 322 25.81 -52.40 -11.69
C LEU A 322 27.22 -52.03 -12.18
N PRO A 323 28.03 -53.03 -12.58
CA PRO A 323 29.04 -52.80 -13.61
C PRO A 323 29.03 -53.91 -14.68
N VAL A 324 27.96 -54.04 -15.49
CA VAL A 324 27.99 -54.92 -16.68
C VAL A 324 27.30 -54.33 -17.94
N ALA A 325 26.54 -53.24 -17.87
CA ALA A 325 25.72 -52.79 -19.02
C ALA A 325 26.25 -51.55 -19.78
N ALA A 326 27.57 -51.36 -19.91
CA ALA A 326 28.14 -50.18 -20.59
C ALA A 326 29.21 -50.48 -21.66
N VAL A 327 29.20 -51.67 -22.29
CA VAL A 327 30.19 -52.06 -23.32
C VAL A 327 29.59 -52.35 -24.72
N VAL A 328 28.28 -52.25 -24.94
CA VAL A 328 27.67 -52.75 -26.21
C VAL A 328 27.16 -51.70 -27.20
N TRP A 329 27.23 -50.39 -26.92
CA TRP A 329 26.70 -49.37 -27.86
C TRP A 329 27.72 -48.38 -28.41
N ALA A 330 28.82 -48.91 -28.93
CA ALA A 330 29.71 -48.16 -29.82
C ALA A 330 30.28 -49.07 -30.92
N ARG A 331 29.41 -49.76 -31.68
CA ARG A 331 29.67 -50.28 -33.05
C ARG A 331 28.36 -50.58 -33.78
N SER A 332 27.79 -49.55 -34.42
CA SER A 332 27.00 -49.61 -35.67
C SER A 332 26.58 -48.20 -36.05
#